data_AF-A0A844Z7N1-F1
#
_entry.id   AF-A0A844Z7N1-F1
#
_cell.length_a   1.000
_cell.length_b   1.000
_cell.length_c   1.000
_cell.angle_alpha   90.00
_cell.angle_beta   90.00
_cell.angle_gamma   90.00
#
_symmetry.space_group_name_H-M   'P 1'
#
loop_
_entity.id
_entity.type
_entity.pdbx_description
1 polymer ?
#
loop_
_entity_poly.entity_id
_entity_poly.type
_entity_poly.pdbx_seq_one_letter_code
_entity_poly.pdbx_strand_id
1 'polypeptide(L)'
;MKPLAPLFLFALAGCSQLSGSGPDYGRDEAIAGAAFRAEAFETYAKLNPVCPYTANTDQLARYAEPAERFQKLRDWVADTPFAVDLAIVEGRFNHFWSVNTAECGPTDNEESMAAFNAELEDLNRRLAALEKMAGMI
;
A
#
# COMPACT_ATOMS: atom_id res chain seq x y z
N MET A 1 -13.60 47.39 44.97
CA MET A 1 -12.77 46.30 44.42
C MET A 1 -13.59 45.01 44.48
N LYS A 2 -13.87 44.38 43.32
CA LYS A 2 -14.38 42.99 43.17
C LYS A 2 -13.22 41.99 43.46
N PRO A 3 -13.42 40.67 43.72
CA PRO A 3 -14.37 39.74 43.06
C PRO A 3 -15.11 38.77 44.05
N LEU A 4 -16.32 38.22 43.83
CA LEU A 4 -16.95 37.39 42.79
C LEU A 4 -16.31 36.01 42.55
N ALA A 5 -17.10 34.98 42.90
CA ALA A 5 -16.82 33.55 43.00
C ALA A 5 -16.35 32.86 41.71
N PRO A 6 -15.63 31.73 41.80
CA PRO A 6 -15.40 30.85 40.66
C PRO A 6 -16.57 29.87 40.53
N LEU A 7 -17.42 30.11 39.53
CA LEU A 7 -18.31 29.09 38.99
C LEU A 7 -17.46 28.10 38.20
N PHE A 8 -17.42 26.87 38.67
CA PHE A 8 -16.91 25.69 37.96
C PHE A 8 -17.63 25.56 36.61
N LEU A 9 -16.99 26.03 35.54
CA LEU A 9 -17.29 25.64 34.16
C LEU A 9 -16.62 24.29 33.91
N PHE A 10 -17.38 23.22 34.11
CA PHE A 10 -17.08 21.92 33.52
C PHE A 10 -17.18 22.05 32.00
N ALA A 11 -16.05 22.38 31.37
CA ALA A 11 -15.91 22.25 29.93
C ALA A 11 -15.97 20.77 29.57
N LEU A 12 -17.10 20.33 29.02
CA LEU A 12 -17.21 19.17 28.14
C LEU A 12 -16.39 19.44 26.86
N ALA A 13 -15.07 19.42 27.00
CA ALA A 13 -14.13 19.50 25.88
C ALA A 13 -13.37 18.18 25.84
N GLY A 14 -13.81 17.26 24.99
CA GLY A 14 -13.16 15.96 24.85
C GLY A 14 -13.62 15.07 23.69
N CYS A 15 -14.59 15.48 22.87
CA CYS A 15 -14.96 14.76 21.63
C CYS A 15 -14.45 15.45 20.36
N SER A 16 -13.46 16.34 20.48
CA SER A 16 -12.94 17.14 19.37
C SER A 16 -11.51 16.70 19.08
N GLN A 17 -11.32 15.57 18.39
CA GLN A 17 -10.22 15.30 17.44
C GLN A 17 -10.07 13.80 17.17
N LEU A 18 -10.99 13.26 16.37
CA LEU A 18 -10.66 12.20 15.42
C LEU A 18 -10.55 12.75 13.99
N SER A 19 -10.49 14.08 13.83
CA SER A 19 -10.16 14.73 12.57
C SER A 19 -8.64 14.93 12.52
N GLY A 20 -7.92 13.89 12.13
CA GLY A 20 -6.54 14.07 11.65
C GLY A 20 -6.56 14.96 10.40
N SER A 21 -5.46 15.66 10.11
CA SER A 21 -5.29 16.44 8.88
C SER A 21 -5.16 15.57 7.62
N GLY A 22 -5.61 14.32 7.68
CA GLY A 22 -5.63 13.40 6.55
C GLY A 22 -6.80 13.71 5.63
N PRO A 23 -6.81 13.17 4.41
CA PRO A 23 -7.93 13.30 3.50
C PRO A 23 -9.20 12.74 4.16
N ASP A 24 -10.33 13.45 3.99
CA ASP A 24 -11.65 12.92 4.34
C ASP A 24 -11.89 11.66 3.49
N TYR A 25 -11.74 10.49 4.11
CA TYR A 25 -11.90 9.20 3.45
C TYR A 25 -13.21 8.55 3.92
N GLY A 26 -14.27 8.77 3.14
CA GLY A 26 -15.60 8.27 3.40
C GLY A 26 -15.97 7.07 2.53
N ARG A 27 -17.26 6.75 2.52
CA ARG A 27 -17.81 5.61 1.76
C ARG A 27 -17.63 5.79 0.26
N ASP A 28 -17.85 6.99 -0.26
CA ASP A 28 -17.86 7.23 -1.69
C ASP A 28 -16.43 7.23 -2.26
N GLU A 29 -15.46 7.76 -1.51
CA GLU A 29 -14.03 7.62 -1.79
C GLU A 29 -13.62 6.14 -1.76
N ALA A 30 -14.10 5.37 -0.78
CA ALA A 30 -13.80 3.95 -0.70
C ALA A 30 -14.36 3.15 -1.89
N ILE A 31 -15.53 3.51 -2.43
CA ILE A 31 -16.09 2.90 -3.63
C ILE A 31 -15.28 3.32 -4.87
N ALA A 32 -14.97 4.60 -5.01
CA ALA A 32 -14.20 5.13 -6.13
C ALA A 32 -12.77 4.55 -6.17
N GLY A 33 -12.12 4.42 -5.01
CA GLY A 33 -10.79 3.85 -4.85
C GLY A 33 -10.71 2.32 -4.99
N ALA A 34 -11.84 1.63 -5.17
CA ALA A 34 -11.85 0.16 -5.18
C ALA A 34 -11.01 -0.46 -6.30
N ALA A 35 -11.04 0.13 -7.51
CA ALA A 35 -10.23 -0.32 -8.63
C ALA A 35 -8.73 -0.10 -8.35
N PHE A 36 -8.39 1.07 -7.82
CA PHE A 36 -7.02 1.40 -7.44
C PHE A 36 -6.50 0.44 -6.35
N ARG A 37 -7.28 0.17 -5.29
CA ARG A 37 -6.91 -0.79 -4.25
C ARG A 37 -6.68 -2.21 -4.79
N ALA A 38 -7.53 -2.66 -5.71
CA ALA A 38 -7.40 -3.99 -6.28
C ALA A 38 -6.07 -4.14 -7.05
N GLU A 39 -5.74 -3.16 -7.89
CA GLU A 39 -4.46 -3.17 -8.61
C GLU A 39 -3.25 -2.93 -7.71
N ALA A 40 -3.38 -2.06 -6.71
CA ALA A 40 -2.34 -1.86 -5.69
C ALA A 40 -2.06 -3.17 -4.93
N PHE A 41 -3.10 -3.94 -4.60
CA PHE A 41 -2.95 -5.24 -3.94
C PHE A 41 -2.15 -6.22 -4.78
N GLU A 42 -2.53 -6.43 -6.03
CA GLU A 42 -1.83 -7.36 -6.94
C GLU A 42 -0.39 -6.90 -7.22
N THR A 43 -0.19 -5.59 -7.43
CA THR A 43 1.14 -5.00 -7.65
C THR A 43 2.04 -5.20 -6.42
N TYR A 44 1.54 -4.90 -5.23
CA TYR A 44 2.31 -5.04 -3.99
C TYR A 44 2.65 -6.49 -3.69
N ALA A 45 1.72 -7.42 -3.96
CA ALA A 45 1.93 -8.87 -3.81
C ALA A 45 3.12 -9.36 -4.64
N LYS A 46 3.17 -8.93 -5.91
CA LYS A 46 4.18 -9.35 -6.88
C LYS A 46 5.52 -8.68 -6.64
N LEU A 47 5.50 -7.45 -6.11
CA LEU A 47 6.71 -6.74 -5.69
C LEU A 47 7.33 -7.35 -4.42
N ASN A 48 6.49 -7.94 -3.55
CA ASN A 48 6.91 -8.52 -2.26
C ASN A 48 6.50 -10.01 -2.19
N PRO A 49 7.03 -10.88 -3.07
CA PRO A 49 6.65 -12.29 -3.09
C PRO A 49 7.18 -12.99 -1.84
N VAL A 50 6.35 -13.79 -1.19
CA VAL A 50 6.77 -14.59 -0.02
C VAL A 50 7.67 -15.73 -0.42
N CYS A 51 7.32 -16.38 -1.53
CA CYS A 51 8.15 -17.41 -2.14
C CYS A 51 8.69 -16.86 -3.45
N PRO A 52 9.87 -16.22 -3.44
CA PRO A 52 10.49 -15.80 -4.67
C PRO A 52 10.85 -17.03 -5.51
N TYR A 53 10.69 -16.93 -6.82
CA TYR A 53 10.99 -18.01 -7.77
C TYR A 53 12.50 -18.25 -7.98
N THR A 54 13.33 -17.44 -7.34
CA THR A 54 14.79 -17.37 -7.47
C THR A 54 15.41 -17.05 -6.11
N ALA A 55 16.49 -17.72 -5.75
CA ALA A 55 17.37 -17.33 -4.65
C ALA A 55 18.61 -16.57 -5.15
N ASN A 56 18.84 -16.55 -6.47
CA ASN A 56 19.93 -15.80 -7.09
C ASN A 56 19.79 -14.28 -6.88
N THR A 57 20.83 -13.65 -6.32
CA THR A 57 20.86 -12.22 -6.00
C THR A 57 20.74 -11.31 -7.22
N ASP A 58 21.33 -11.71 -8.37
CA ASP A 58 21.29 -10.91 -9.60
C ASP A 58 19.89 -10.91 -10.21
N GLN A 59 19.16 -12.03 -10.07
CA GLN A 59 17.77 -12.09 -10.48
C GLN A 59 16.89 -11.25 -9.55
N LEU A 60 17.11 -11.33 -8.23
CA LEU A 60 16.37 -10.52 -7.25
C LEU A 60 16.60 -9.02 -7.46
N ALA A 61 17.78 -8.59 -7.93
CA ALA A 61 18.06 -7.20 -8.26
C ALA A 61 17.14 -6.61 -9.35
N ARG A 62 16.48 -7.46 -10.15
CA ARG A 62 15.51 -7.03 -11.17
C ARG A 62 14.22 -6.42 -10.57
N TYR A 63 13.97 -6.61 -9.27
CA TYR A 63 12.90 -5.90 -8.56
C TYR A 63 13.24 -4.45 -8.21
N ALA A 64 14.50 -4.02 -8.34
CA ALA A 64 14.90 -2.67 -7.92
C ALA A 64 14.17 -1.56 -8.68
N GLU A 65 14.05 -1.70 -10.00
CA GLU A 65 13.35 -0.72 -10.85
C GLU A 65 11.84 -0.62 -10.52
N PRO A 66 11.06 -1.71 -10.47
CA PRO A 66 9.66 -1.61 -10.11
C PRO A 66 9.46 -1.17 -8.64
N ALA A 67 10.39 -1.49 -7.73
CA ALA A 67 10.34 -0.98 -6.37
C ALA A 67 10.52 0.55 -6.31
N GLU A 68 11.45 1.10 -7.09
CA GLU A 68 11.65 2.55 -7.19
C GLU A 68 10.42 3.24 -7.78
N ARG A 69 9.81 2.66 -8.82
CA ARG A 69 8.56 3.18 -9.41
C ARG A 69 7.40 3.14 -8.43
N PHE A 70 7.24 2.04 -7.69
CA PHE A 70 6.20 1.94 -6.66
C PHE A 70 6.40 2.97 -5.55
N GLN A 71 7.65 3.24 -5.14
CA GLN A 71 7.95 4.31 -4.19
C GLN A 71 7.59 5.70 -4.76
N LYS A 72 7.92 5.99 -6.02
CA LYS A 72 7.52 7.25 -6.67
C LYS A 72 6.00 7.40 -6.74
N LEU A 73 5.28 6.32 -7.02
CA LEU A 73 3.81 6.30 -6.97
C LEU A 73 3.30 6.61 -5.57
N ARG A 74 3.87 5.99 -4.53
CA ARG A 74 3.51 6.25 -3.13
C ARG A 74 3.68 7.73 -2.77
N ASP A 75 4.81 8.32 -3.16
CA ASP A 75 5.09 9.74 -2.93
C ASP A 75 4.14 10.64 -3.72
N TRP A 76 3.81 10.27 -4.96
CA TRP A 76 2.89 11.02 -5.83
C TRP A 76 1.47 11.10 -5.28
N VAL A 77 0.96 10.00 -4.72
CA VAL A 77 -0.41 9.93 -4.21
C VAL A 77 -0.55 10.38 -2.75
N ALA A 78 0.54 10.80 -2.09
CA ALA A 78 0.61 11.04 -0.64
C ALA A 78 -0.47 11.99 -0.10
N ASP A 79 -0.84 13.02 -0.87
CA ASP A 79 -1.85 14.02 -0.48
C ASP A 79 -3.23 13.76 -1.12
N THR A 80 -3.49 12.53 -1.58
CA THR A 80 -4.74 12.12 -2.23
C THR A 80 -5.46 11.04 -1.43
N PRO A 81 -6.77 10.77 -1.68
CA PRO A 81 -7.45 9.62 -1.08
C PRO A 81 -6.76 8.28 -1.39
N PHE A 82 -6.02 8.16 -2.50
CA PHE A 82 -5.30 6.94 -2.84
C PHE A 82 -4.15 6.60 -1.86
N ALA A 83 -3.66 7.57 -1.07
CA ALA A 83 -2.71 7.27 0.01
C ALA A 83 -3.33 6.33 1.06
N VAL A 84 -4.61 6.53 1.40
CA VAL A 84 -5.34 5.66 2.33
C VAL A 84 -5.55 4.28 1.71
N ASP A 85 -5.89 4.23 0.43
CA ASP A 85 -6.03 2.99 -0.33
C ASP A 85 -4.75 2.15 -0.37
N LEU A 86 -3.59 2.79 -0.63
CA LEU A 86 -2.28 2.13 -0.54
C LEU A 86 -1.99 1.63 0.88
N ALA A 87 -2.23 2.46 1.90
CA ALA A 87 -1.97 2.09 3.29
C ALA A 87 -2.82 0.88 3.73
N ILE A 88 -4.07 0.76 3.27
CA ILE A 88 -4.92 -0.42 3.52
C ILE A 88 -4.28 -1.67 2.92
N VAL A 89 -3.78 -1.60 1.69
CA VAL A 89 -3.12 -2.73 1.02
C VAL A 89 -1.86 -3.16 1.77
N GLU A 90 -0.98 -2.20 2.08
CA GLU A 90 0.27 -2.46 2.80
C GLU A 90 0.00 -3.07 4.19
N GLY A 91 -0.96 -2.50 4.93
CA GLY A 91 -1.40 -3.01 6.21
C GLY A 91 -1.98 -4.43 6.12
N ARG A 92 -2.77 -4.73 5.07
CA ARG A 92 -3.32 -6.06 4.84
C ARG A 92 -2.22 -7.09 4.59
N PHE A 93 -1.22 -6.76 3.77
CA PHE A 93 -0.08 -7.65 3.51
C PHE A 93 0.74 -7.89 4.78
N ASN A 94 1.07 -6.84 5.52
CA ASN A 94 1.78 -6.96 6.80
C ASN A 94 1.04 -7.88 7.79
N HIS A 95 -0.29 -7.79 7.87
CA HIS A 95 -1.08 -8.67 8.72
C HIS A 95 -1.17 -10.10 8.19
N PHE A 96 -1.47 -10.28 6.89
CA PHE A 96 -1.60 -11.59 6.27
C PHE A 96 -0.35 -12.46 6.50
N TRP A 97 0.84 -11.86 6.46
CA TRP A 97 2.09 -12.57 6.68
C TRP A 97 2.43 -12.82 8.15
N SER A 98 1.90 -12.03 9.08
CA SER A 98 2.06 -12.33 10.51
C SER A 98 1.34 -13.62 10.95
N VAL A 99 0.41 -14.14 10.14
CA VAL A 99 -0.45 -15.27 10.52
C VAL A 99 -0.35 -16.48 9.60
N ASN A 100 0.33 -16.37 8.45
CA ASN A 100 0.48 -17.46 7.50
C ASN A 100 1.96 -17.83 7.29
N THR A 101 2.23 -19.13 7.27
CA THR A 101 3.51 -19.71 6.82
C THR A 101 3.27 -20.47 5.52
N ALA A 102 3.96 -20.09 4.45
CA ALA A 102 3.91 -20.79 3.17
C ALA A 102 5.18 -21.65 3.00
N GLU A 103 5.01 -22.90 2.58
CA GLU A 103 6.13 -23.71 2.11
C GLU A 103 6.47 -23.29 0.68
N CYS A 104 7.71 -22.86 0.45
CA CYS A 104 8.16 -22.44 -0.88
C CYS A 104 8.60 -23.63 -1.72
N GLY A 105 8.21 -23.61 -3.00
CA GLY A 105 8.67 -24.59 -3.98
C GLY A 105 10.14 -24.41 -4.36
N PRO A 106 10.69 -25.31 -5.19
CA PRO A 106 12.05 -25.22 -5.68
C PRO A 106 12.26 -23.96 -6.54
N THR A 107 13.41 -23.30 -6.36
CA THR A 107 13.81 -22.08 -7.08
C THR A 107 14.92 -22.37 -8.09
N ASP A 108 15.26 -21.35 -8.90
CA ASP A 108 16.41 -21.34 -9.82
C ASP A 108 16.46 -22.52 -10.82
N ASN A 109 15.29 -23.02 -11.21
CA ASN A 109 15.14 -24.02 -12.27
C ASN A 109 14.39 -23.42 -13.48
N GLU A 110 14.29 -24.16 -14.58
CA GLU A 110 13.67 -23.67 -15.81
C GLU A 110 12.22 -23.18 -15.59
N GLU A 111 11.42 -23.95 -14.86
CA GLU A 111 10.02 -23.63 -14.58
C GLU A 111 9.91 -22.39 -13.69
N SER A 112 10.66 -22.34 -12.58
CA SER A 112 10.61 -21.21 -11.66
C SER A 112 11.15 -19.94 -12.31
N MET A 113 12.17 -20.02 -13.17
CA MET A 113 12.69 -18.86 -13.88
C MET A 113 11.74 -18.39 -15.00
N ALA A 114 11.01 -19.28 -15.66
CA ALA A 114 9.94 -18.89 -16.57
C ALA A 114 8.82 -18.15 -15.83
N ALA A 115 8.39 -18.68 -14.67
CA ALA A 115 7.39 -18.04 -13.81
C ALA A 115 7.89 -16.67 -13.30
N PHE A 116 9.14 -16.58 -12.86
CA PHE A 116 9.77 -15.33 -12.43
C PHE A 116 9.69 -14.24 -13.50
N ASN A 117 10.03 -14.58 -14.74
CA ASN A 117 9.98 -13.63 -15.85
C ASN A 117 8.55 -13.17 -16.15
N ALA A 118 7.58 -14.09 -16.17
CA ALA A 118 6.18 -13.77 -16.40
C ALA A 118 5.61 -12.87 -15.29
N GLU A 119 5.98 -13.14 -14.04
CA GLU A 119 5.57 -12.37 -12.87
C GLU A 119 6.16 -10.96 -12.87
N LEU A 120 7.43 -10.80 -13.26
CA LEU A 120 8.03 -9.47 -13.45
C LEU A 120 7.39 -8.68 -14.60
N GLU A 121 7.02 -9.33 -15.70
CA GLU A 121 6.32 -8.66 -16.79
C GLU A 121 4.92 -8.21 -16.37
N ASP A 122 4.18 -9.07 -15.66
CA ASP A 122 2.87 -8.72 -15.11
C ASP A 122 2.96 -7.59 -14.08
N LEU A 123 3.95 -7.66 -13.17
CA LEU A 123 4.22 -6.58 -12.21
C LEU A 123 4.40 -5.24 -12.92
N ASN A 124 5.23 -5.19 -13.97
CA ASN A 124 5.48 -3.96 -14.72
C ASN A 124 4.23 -3.42 -15.40
N ARG A 125 3.42 -4.30 -15.99
CA ARG A 125 2.14 -3.91 -16.61
C ARG A 125 1.15 -3.35 -15.59
N ARG A 126 1.02 -4.01 -14.44
CA ARG A 126 0.11 -3.57 -13.36
C ARG A 126 0.57 -2.27 -12.73
N LEU A 127 1.86 -2.12 -12.50
CA LEU A 127 2.44 -0.87 -12.01
C LEU A 127 2.16 0.29 -12.97
N ALA A 128 2.30 0.07 -14.28
CA ALA A 128 1.94 1.08 -15.29
C ALA A 128 0.43 1.42 -15.28
N ALA A 129 -0.43 0.42 -15.08
CA ALA A 129 -1.88 0.66 -14.94
C ALA A 129 -2.18 1.48 -13.68
N LEU A 130 -1.52 1.19 -12.57
CA LEU A 130 -1.68 1.88 -11.29
C LEU A 130 -1.17 3.34 -11.38
N GLU A 131 -0.02 3.56 -12.00
CA GLU A 131 0.52 4.90 -12.32
C GLU A 131 -0.46 5.71 -13.17
N LYS A 132 -1.09 5.09 -14.17
CA LYS A 132 -2.13 5.72 -14.99
C LYS A 132 -3.40 6.04 -14.19
N MET A 133 -3.85 5.15 -13.30
CA MET A 133 -5.00 5.41 -12.42
C MET A 133 -4.73 6.58 -11.46
N ALA A 134 -3.49 6.71 -10.99
CA ALA A 134 -3.02 7.82 -10.15
C ALA A 134 -2.75 9.13 -10.92
N GLY A 135 -2.85 9.11 -12.26
CA GLY A 135 -2.59 10.27 -13.10
C GLY A 135 -1.12 10.69 -13.15
N MET A 136 -0.18 9.76 -12.94
CA MET A 136 1.26 10.04 -13.09
C MET A 136 1.70 10.10 -14.55
N ILE A 137 1.04 9.34 -15.43
CA ILE A 137 1.33 9.20 -16.86
C ILE A 137 0.06 9.25 -17.71
#